data_AF-A0A2V5T072-F1
#
_entry.id   AF-A0A2V5T072-F1
#
_cell.length_a   1.000
_cell.length_b   1.000
_cell.length_c   1.000
_cell.angle_alpha   90.00
_cell.angle_beta   90.00
_cell.angle_gamma   90.00
#
_symmetry.space_group_name_H-M   'P 1'
#
loop_
_entity.id
_entity.type
_entity.pdbx_description
1 polymer ?
#
loop_
_entity_poly.entity_id
_entity_poly.type
_entity_poly.pdbx_seq_one_letter_code
_entity_poly.pdbx_strand_id
1 'polypeptide(L)'
;MQNPSLPARKSFAPLLLTLCLASIIDLGAGWLLRQPHLTQPARILIAFLPVPANLVLVALIVGTIRKLDEFLRHVHLEAAAIGFLLTGLAVFVYGYLQRASALPPLNVGIVWLFMVLFYGIGYVIAARHYR
;
A
#
# COMPACT_ATOMS: atom_id res chain seq x y z
N MET A 1 24.04 -0.38 -42.12
CA MET A 1 24.06 0.51 -40.94
C MET A 1 22.76 0.28 -40.19
N GLN A 2 22.80 -0.60 -39.19
CA GLN A 2 21.61 -1.06 -38.44
C GLN A 2 21.53 -0.23 -37.17
N ASN A 3 20.47 0.56 -37.06
CA ASN A 3 20.23 1.50 -35.96
C ASN A 3 20.00 0.70 -34.65
N PRO A 4 20.78 0.89 -33.58
CA PRO A 4 20.54 0.20 -32.32
C PRO A 4 19.26 0.73 -31.70
N SER A 5 18.21 -0.08 -31.68
CA SER A 5 16.98 0.22 -30.95
C SER A 5 17.30 0.39 -29.48
N LEU A 6 17.21 1.63 -29.00
CA LEU A 6 17.33 1.95 -27.58
C LEU A 6 16.39 1.05 -26.76
N PRO A 7 16.84 0.48 -25.63
CA PRO A 7 15.96 -0.33 -24.79
C PRO A 7 14.78 0.54 -24.36
N ALA A 8 13.57 0.06 -24.66
CA ALA A 8 12.32 0.75 -24.31
C ALA A 8 12.33 1.07 -22.82
N ARG A 9 12.48 2.36 -22.48
CA ARG A 9 12.43 2.85 -21.10
C ARG A 9 11.11 2.38 -20.51
N LYS A 10 11.15 1.38 -19.62
CA LYS A 10 9.97 0.93 -18.87
C LYS A 10 9.43 2.15 -18.13
N SER A 11 8.36 2.74 -18.64
CA SER A 11 7.86 4.02 -18.13
C SER A 11 7.18 3.75 -16.79
N PHE A 12 7.78 4.24 -15.71
CA PHE A 12 7.15 4.29 -14.38
C PHE A 12 6.13 5.44 -14.27
N ALA A 13 6.02 6.30 -15.30
CA ALA A 13 5.09 7.42 -15.34
C ALA A 13 3.62 7.04 -15.05
N PRO A 14 3.02 5.99 -15.65
CA PRO A 14 1.64 5.61 -15.33
C PRO A 14 1.47 5.20 -13.85
N LEU A 15 2.43 4.50 -13.26
CA LEU A 15 2.38 4.15 -11.84
C LEU A 15 2.42 5.40 -10.96
N LEU A 16 3.33 6.33 -11.25
CA LEU A 16 3.46 7.58 -10.49
C LEU A 16 2.21 8.45 -10.63
N LEU A 17 1.65 8.56 -11.84
CA LEU A 17 0.41 9.30 -12.08
C LEU A 17 -0.77 8.70 -11.31
N THR A 18 -0.96 7.37 -11.38
CA THR A 18 -2.03 6.71 -10.63
C THR A 18 -1.83 6.83 -9.13
N LEU A 19 -0.59 6.75 -8.65
CA LEU A 19 -0.27 6.93 -7.23
C LEU A 19 -0.58 8.35 -6.75
N CYS A 20 -0.19 9.38 -7.52
CA CYS A 20 -0.54 10.77 -7.22
C CYS A 20 -2.05 10.97 -7.23
N LEU A 21 -2.75 10.43 -8.24
CA LEU A 21 -4.21 10.55 -8.35
C LEU A 21 -4.94 9.86 -7.20
N ALA A 22 -4.55 8.64 -6.84
CA ALA A 22 -5.09 7.91 -5.69
C ALA A 22 -4.86 8.68 -4.39
N SER A 23 -3.64 9.18 -4.18
CA SER A 23 -3.29 9.98 -2.99
C SER A 23 -4.12 11.26 -2.90
N ILE A 24 -4.36 11.96 -4.01
CA ILE A 24 -5.22 13.15 -4.05
C ILE A 24 -6.66 12.77 -3.68
N ILE A 25 -7.18 11.65 -4.20
CA ILE A 25 -8.53 11.15 -3.89
C ILE A 25 -8.64 10.79 -2.41
N ASP A 26 -7.66 10.08 -1.83
CA ASP A 26 -7.64 9.71 -0.42
C ASP A 26 -7.62 10.93 0.49
N LEU A 27 -6.74 11.90 0.21
CA LEU A 27 -6.64 13.15 0.97
C LEU A 27 -7.89 14.01 0.82
N GLY A 28 -8.45 14.09 -0.39
CA GLY A 28 -9.68 14.81 -0.68
C GLY A 28 -10.89 14.20 0.03
N ALA A 29 -11.04 12.88 -0.01
CA ALA A 29 -12.09 12.18 0.71
C ALA A 29 -11.94 12.35 2.23
N GLY A 30 -10.72 12.22 2.75
CA GLY A 30 -10.43 12.44 4.17
C GLY A 30 -10.70 13.87 4.63
N TRP A 31 -10.42 14.87 3.79
CA TRP A 31 -10.74 16.27 4.08
C TRP A 31 -12.25 16.52 4.05
N LEU A 32 -12.96 15.97 3.05
CA LEU A 32 -14.40 16.15 2.90
C LEU A 32 -15.16 15.48 4.06
N LEU A 33 -14.75 14.28 4.50
CA LEU A 33 -15.35 13.60 5.64
C LEU A 33 -15.22 14.34 6.98
N ARG A 34 -14.29 15.29 7.10
CA ARG A 34 -14.16 16.15 8.29
C ARG A 34 -15.22 17.26 8.34
N GLN A 35 -15.96 17.49 7.26
CA GLN A 35 -16.96 18.54 7.22
C GLN A 35 -18.20 18.18 8.07
N PRO A 36 -18.62 19.06 9.00
CA PRO A 36 -19.72 18.77 9.92
C PRO A 36 -21.10 18.74 9.24
N HIS A 37 -21.25 19.34 8.06
CA HIS A 37 -22.52 19.52 7.33
C HIS A 37 -22.94 18.35 6.43
N LEU A 38 -22.13 17.28 6.35
CA LEU A 38 -22.45 16.15 5.47
C LEU A 38 -23.49 15.22 6.08
N THR A 39 -24.54 14.92 5.30
CA THR A 39 -25.53 13.90 5.63
C THR A 39 -24.91 12.50 5.63
N GLN A 40 -25.48 11.59 6.43
CA GLN A 40 -24.98 10.22 6.58
C GLN A 40 -24.82 9.45 5.23
N PRO A 41 -25.75 9.54 4.27
CA PRO A 41 -25.59 8.90 2.95
C PRO A 41 -24.43 9.47 2.15
N ALA A 42 -24.23 10.79 2.18
CA ALA A 42 -23.13 11.44 1.49
C ALA A 42 -21.77 11.00 2.04
N ARG A 43 -21.65 10.88 3.37
CA ARG A 43 -20.43 10.37 4.02
C ARG A 43 -20.07 8.96 3.57
N ILE A 44 -21.07 8.08 3.47
CA ILE A 44 -20.86 6.71 2.97
C ILE A 44 -20.33 6.74 1.54
N LEU A 45 -20.96 7.51 0.66
CA LEU A 45 -20.55 7.61 -0.75
C LEU A 45 -19.12 8.14 -0.90
N ILE A 46 -18.75 9.15 -0.11
CA ILE A 46 -17.40 9.72 -0.08
C ILE A 46 -16.38 8.72 0.44
N ALA A 47 -16.74 7.89 1.43
CA ALA A 47 -15.86 6.85 1.97
C ALA A 47 -15.57 5.73 0.96
N PHE A 48 -16.48 5.48 0.01
CA PHE A 48 -16.26 4.51 -1.08
C PHE A 48 -15.49 5.08 -2.27
N LEU A 49 -15.44 6.41 -2.41
CA LEU A 49 -14.77 7.09 -3.52
C LEU A 49 -13.30 6.66 -3.76
N PRO A 50 -12.49 6.37 -2.73
CA PRO A 50 -11.10 5.96 -2.94
C PRO A 50 -10.94 4.50 -3.34
N VAL A 51 -11.97 3.66 -3.18
CA VAL A 51 -11.86 2.22 -3.44
C VAL A 51 -11.50 1.91 -4.91
N PRO A 52 -12.18 2.48 -5.92
CA PRO A 52 -11.82 2.23 -7.32
C PRO A 52 -10.40 2.69 -7.66
N ALA A 53 -9.98 3.87 -7.16
CA ALA A 53 -8.65 4.40 -7.41
C ALA A 53 -7.55 3.49 -6.84
N ASN A 54 -7.75 3.02 -5.61
CA ASN A 54 -6.85 2.09 -4.95
C ASN A 54 -6.82 0.70 -5.62
N LEU A 55 -7.96 0.21 -6.15
CA LEU A 55 -7.98 -1.03 -6.93
C LEU A 55 -7.14 -0.94 -8.20
N VAL A 56 -7.21 0.19 -8.92
CA VAL A 56 -6.36 0.43 -10.10
C VAL A 56 -4.89 0.48 -9.71
N LEU A 57 -4.56 1.16 -8.60
CA LEU A 57 -3.19 1.21 -8.09
C LEU A 57 -2.65 -0.18 -7.74
N VAL A 58 -3.44 -1.01 -7.06
CA VAL A 58 -3.10 -2.41 -6.75
C VAL A 58 -2.86 -3.20 -8.04
N ALA A 59 -3.75 -3.11 -9.03
CA ALA A 59 -3.60 -3.82 -10.29
C ALA A 59 -2.31 -3.43 -11.03
N LEU A 60 -1.93 -2.14 -11.01
CA LEU A 60 -0.68 -1.66 -11.60
C LEU A 60 0.56 -2.13 -10.85
N ILE A 61 0.52 -2.13 -9.51
CA ILE A 61 1.63 -2.61 -8.67
C ILE A 61 1.83 -4.12 -8.93
N VAL A 62 0.76 -4.92 -8.87
CA VAL A 62 0.82 -6.36 -9.15
C VAL A 62 1.31 -6.61 -10.58
N GLY A 63 0.83 -5.85 -11.56
CA GLY A 63 1.28 -5.93 -12.94
C GLY A 63 2.77 -5.59 -13.10
N THR A 64 3.29 -4.66 -12.31
CA THR A 64 4.72 -4.31 -12.28
C THR A 64 5.56 -5.41 -11.63
N ILE A 65 5.12 -5.96 -10.49
CA ILE A 65 5.79 -7.08 -9.82
C ILE A 65 5.88 -8.31 -10.73
N ARG A 66 4.82 -8.60 -11.51
CA ARG A 66 4.81 -9.71 -12.49
C ARG A 66 5.79 -9.52 -13.66
N LYS A 67 6.27 -8.29 -13.90
CA LYS A 67 7.24 -7.95 -14.95
C LYS A 67 8.69 -7.87 -14.43
N LEU A 68 8.89 -8.09 -13.13
CA LEU A 68 10.21 -8.19 -12.52
C LEU A 68 10.83 -9.56 -12.87
N ASP A 69 12.15 -9.62 -12.80
CA ASP A 69 12.87 -10.89 -12.88
C ASP A 69 12.45 -11.81 -11.72
N GLU A 70 12.55 -13.13 -11.91
CA GLU A 70 12.03 -14.13 -10.96
C GLU A 70 12.61 -13.94 -9.55
N PHE A 71 13.89 -13.57 -9.47
CA PHE A 71 14.56 -13.19 -8.22
C PHE A 71 13.84 -12.04 -7.50
N LEU A 72 13.65 -10.91 -8.19
CA LEU A 72 13.05 -9.72 -7.59
C LEU A 72 11.58 -9.96 -7.24
N ARG A 73 10.87 -10.76 -8.04
CA ARG A 73 9.49 -11.17 -7.78
C ARG A 73 9.40 -12.00 -6.49
N HIS A 74 10.30 -12.97 -6.29
CA HIS A 74 10.35 -13.74 -5.04
C HIS A 74 10.64 -12.87 -3.83
N VAL A 75 11.63 -11.97 -3.92
CA VAL A 75 11.96 -11.03 -2.83
C VAL A 75 10.76 -10.16 -2.45
N HIS A 76 10.04 -9.60 -3.43
CA HIS A 76 8.86 -8.77 -3.13
C HIS A 76 7.70 -9.58 -2.55
N LEU A 77 7.49 -10.83 -2.98
CA LEU A 77 6.45 -11.70 -2.45
C LEU A 77 6.75 -12.14 -1.02
N GLU A 78 8.00 -12.50 -0.73
CA GLU A 78 8.43 -12.85 0.62
C GLU A 78 8.37 -11.65 1.56
N ALA A 79 8.83 -10.48 1.11
CA ALA A 79 8.69 -9.23 1.84
C ALA A 79 7.22 -8.88 2.13
N ALA A 80 6.33 -9.09 1.15
CA ALA A 80 4.89 -8.89 1.33
C ALA A 80 4.29 -9.88 2.33
N ALA A 81 4.70 -11.15 2.29
CA ALA A 81 4.25 -12.18 3.23
C ALA A 81 4.70 -11.86 4.66
N ILE A 82 5.99 -11.53 4.85
CA ILE A 82 6.54 -11.13 6.16
C ILE A 82 5.83 -9.87 6.67
N GLY A 83 5.71 -8.85 5.81
CA GLY A 83 5.02 -7.60 6.13
C GLY A 83 3.59 -7.85 6.59
N PHE A 84 2.84 -8.68 5.86
CA PHE A 84 1.47 -9.04 6.18
C PHE A 84 1.35 -9.78 7.51
N LEU A 85 2.15 -10.84 7.71
CA LEU A 85 2.11 -11.67 8.92
C LEU A 85 2.48 -10.88 10.19
N LEU A 86 3.56 -10.09 10.12
CA LEU A 86 4.00 -9.27 11.25
C LEU A 86 3.01 -8.14 11.54
N THR A 87 2.41 -7.53 10.52
CA THR A 87 1.36 -6.52 10.72
C THR A 87 0.13 -7.13 11.37
N GLY A 88 -0.32 -8.30 10.91
CA GLY A 88 -1.44 -9.01 11.52
C GLY A 88 -1.18 -9.33 12.99
N LEU A 89 0.02 -9.83 13.31
CA LEU A 89 0.44 -10.08 14.68
C LEU A 89 0.45 -8.78 15.51
N ALA A 90 1.03 -7.71 14.99
CA ALA A 90 1.08 -6.42 15.68
C ALA A 90 -0.32 -5.83 15.93
N VAL A 91 -1.24 -5.95 14.96
CA VAL A 91 -2.64 -5.52 15.11
C VAL A 91 -3.37 -6.37 16.15
N PHE A 92 -3.14 -7.69 16.19
CA PHE A 92 -3.72 -8.53 17.24
C PHE A 92 -3.21 -8.14 18.62
N VAL A 93 -1.90 -7.99 18.78
CA VAL A 93 -1.29 -7.55 20.04
C VAL A 93 -1.84 -6.17 20.44
N TYR A 94 -1.91 -5.22 19.51
CA TYR A 94 -2.50 -3.91 19.76
C TYR A 94 -3.97 -4.03 20.20
N GLY A 95 -4.76 -4.88 19.55
CA GLY A 95 -6.16 -5.14 19.91
C GLY A 95 -6.31 -5.73 21.32
N TYR A 96 -5.43 -6.64 21.73
CA TYR A 96 -5.40 -7.15 23.12
C TYR A 96 -5.03 -6.05 24.11
N LEU A 97 -4.03 -5.22 23.80
CA LEU A 97 -3.65 -4.08 24.65
C LEU A 97 -4.77 -3.03 24.74
N GLN A 98 -5.52 -2.82 23.66
CA GLN A 98 -6.69 -1.93 23.65
C GLN A 98 -7.81 -2.49 24.55
N ARG A 99 -8.04 -3.82 24.53
CA ARG A 99 -8.99 -4.49 25.45
C ARG A 99 -8.54 -4.42 26.91
N ALA A 100 -7.23 -4.37 27.16
CA ALA A 100 -6.65 -4.14 28.48
C ALA A 100 -6.66 -2.65 28.90
N SER A 101 -7.29 -1.76 28.12
CA SER A 101 -7.32 -0.30 28.34
C SER A 101 -5.94 0.37 28.39
N ALA A 102 -4.90 -0.29 27.90
CA ALA A 102 -3.53 0.22 27.91
C ALA A 102 -3.22 1.15 26.73
N LEU A 103 -4.02 1.10 25.65
CA LEU A 103 -3.79 1.84 24.41
C LEU A 103 -5.05 2.53 23.88
N PRO A 104 -4.89 3.68 23.17
CA PRO A 104 -5.98 4.38 22.51
C PRO A 104 -6.55 3.59 21.32
N PRO A 105 -7.73 3.99 20.78
CA PRO A 105 -8.34 3.34 19.62
C PRO A 105 -7.39 3.22 18.44
N LEU A 106 -7.35 2.03 17.82
CA LEU A 106 -6.48 1.76 16.69
C LEU A 106 -6.76 2.73 15.53
N ASN A 107 -5.74 3.48 15.14
CA ASN A 107 -5.77 4.34 13.97
C ASN A 107 -5.24 3.57 12.74
N VAL A 108 -5.95 3.65 11.62
CA VAL A 108 -5.56 3.05 10.34
C VAL A 108 -4.15 3.49 9.91
N GLY A 109 -3.74 4.71 10.24
CA GLY A 109 -2.38 5.20 9.97
C GLY A 109 -1.27 4.43 10.69
N ILE A 110 -1.54 3.92 11.90
CA ILE A 110 -0.59 3.09 12.65
C ILE A 110 -0.44 1.72 11.97
N VAL A 111 -1.57 1.13 11.52
CA VAL A 111 -1.56 -0.13 10.78
C VAL A 111 -0.74 0.00 9.51
N TRP A 112 -0.92 1.10 8.78
CA TRP A 112 -0.16 1.38 7.56
C TRP A 112 1.34 1.53 7.86
N LEU A 113 1.71 2.21 8.96
CA LEU A 113 3.11 2.35 9.38
C LEU A 113 3.75 0.98 9.71
N PHE A 114 3.04 0.11 10.44
CA PHE A 114 3.50 -1.25 10.70
C PHE A 114 3.68 -2.04 9.41
N MET A 115 2.74 -1.94 8.47
CA MET A 115 2.83 -2.63 7.20
C MET A 115 4.04 -2.20 6.38
N VAL A 116 4.31 -0.90 6.27
CA VAL A 116 5.49 -0.38 5.55
C VAL A 116 6.79 -0.78 6.24
N LEU A 117 6.83 -0.68 7.57
CA LEU A 117 8.00 -1.03 8.37
C LEU A 117 8.36 -2.51 8.22
N PHE A 118 7.38 -3.40 8.42
CA PHE A 118 7.60 -4.84 8.34
C PHE A 118 7.83 -5.33 6.92
N TYR A 119 7.21 -4.69 5.93
CA TYR A 119 7.53 -4.93 4.52
C TYR A 119 8.99 -4.57 4.22
N GLY A 120 9.46 -3.41 4.68
CA GLY A 120 10.86 -2.99 4.50
C GLY A 120 11.85 -3.96 5.15
N ILE A 121 11.54 -4.43 6.37
CA ILE A 121 12.34 -5.45 7.05
C ILE A 121 12.35 -6.76 6.25
N GLY A 122 11.18 -7.24 5.83
CA GLY A 122 11.05 -8.45 5.01
C GLY A 122 11.81 -8.36 3.68
N TYR A 123 11.78 -7.18 3.05
CA TYR A 123 12.54 -6.91 1.83
C TYR A 123 14.04 -7.01 2.06
N VAL A 124 14.57 -6.42 3.13
CA VAL A 124 16.01 -6.50 3.46
C VAL A 124 16.42 -7.94 3.78
N ILE A 125 15.59 -8.70 4.50
CA ILE A 125 15.85 -10.11 4.81
C ILE A 125 15.89 -10.95 3.53
N ALA A 126 14.85 -10.87 2.69
CA ALA A 126 14.78 -11.62 1.44
C ALA A 126 15.90 -11.22 0.47
N ALA A 127 16.19 -9.93 0.33
CA ALA A 127 17.28 -9.45 -0.53
C ALA A 127 18.67 -9.92 -0.07
N ARG A 128 18.86 -10.17 1.23
CA ARG A 128 20.09 -10.77 1.77
C ARG A 128 20.13 -12.28 1.62
N HIS A 129 18.99 -12.96 1.69
CA HIS A 129 18.91 -14.41 1.60
C HIS A 129 19.26 -14.94 0.21
N TYR A 130 18.86 -14.22 -0.84
CA TYR A 130 19.11 -14.64 -2.22
C TYR A 130 20.40 -14.07 -2.84
N ARG A 131 21.14 -13.22 -2.11
CA ARG A 131 22.44 -12.69 -2.54
C ARG A 131 23.56 -13.71 -2.34
#